data_AF-A0A3D0NMY0-F1
#
_entry.id   AF-A0A3D0NMY0-F1
#
_cell.length_a   1.000
_cell.length_b   1.000
_cell.length_c   1.000
_cell.angle_alpha   90.00
_cell.angle_beta   90.00
_cell.angle_gamma   90.00
#
_symmetry.space_group_name_H-M   'P 1'
#
loop_
_entity.id
_entity.type
_entity.pdbx_description
1 polymer ?
#
loop_
_entity_poly.entity_id
_entity_poly.type
_entity_poly.pdbx_seq_one_letter_code
_entity_poly.pdbx_strand_id
1 'polypeptide(L)'
;MSESHRPDAFEHGDDAAEIEHLRREAALLREQLRSSGTSREVQQLEARLDSLNIRNAKLMDTLKEARQQLLALREEVDRLGQPPSGYGVLLEVQDDDTVDVFTSGRKMRLTCSPNLAVSEMKKGQTVRLNEALTVVEAGTFEAVGEISTLREVLADGHRALVIGHADEERIVWLAEPLVAAEDMAPEVADALDDDHKPRKLRPGDSLLVDTKAGYAFERIPKAEVEDLVLEEVPDVDYGDIGGLTRQIEQIRDAVELPFLHKDLYREYSLRPPKGVLLYGPPGCGKTLIAKAVANSLAKKMAEVRGEDAREAKSYFLNIKGPELLNKFVGETERHIRLIFQRAREKASEGTPVIVFFDEMDSIFRTRGTGVSSDVETTVVPQLLSEIDGVEGLENVIVIGASNREDMIDPAILRPGRLDVKIKIERPDAESAQDIFSKYLTVNLPVNADDLAEFDGDRALCIKAMIEKVVDRMYAEIDDNRFLEVTYANGDKEVMYFKDFNSGAMIQNVVDRAKKYAIKSVLDSGQHGLRIQHLLDSIVDEFSENEDLPNTTNPDDWARISGKKGERIVYIRTLVSGKTSSTSRAIDTESNLGQYL
;
A
#
# COMPACT_ATOMS: atom_id res chain seq x y z
N MET A 1 -50.54 -104.99 -28.62
CA MET A 1 -52.01 -105.07 -28.50
C MET A 1 -52.55 -103.99 -29.43
N SER A 2 -52.66 -104.29 -30.73
CA SER A 2 -53.87 -104.81 -31.42
C SER A 2 -54.95 -103.73 -31.48
N GLU A 3 -55.57 -103.35 -32.60
CA GLU A 3 -55.61 -103.77 -34.00
C GLU A 3 -56.42 -102.64 -34.70
N SER A 4 -56.05 -102.17 -35.89
CA SER A 4 -56.69 -102.51 -37.18
C SER A 4 -58.23 -102.30 -37.17
N HIS A 5 -58.85 -101.64 -38.15
CA HIS A 5 -59.01 -102.24 -39.46
C HIS A 5 -59.46 -101.23 -40.54
N ARG A 6 -58.83 -101.41 -41.70
CA ARG A 6 -59.14 -101.03 -43.08
C ARG A 6 -60.47 -101.70 -43.57
N PRO A 7 -60.90 -101.64 -44.85
CA PRO A 7 -60.64 -100.69 -45.97
C PRO A 7 -61.82 -100.47 -46.99
N ASP A 8 -61.52 -99.68 -48.05
CA ASP A 8 -61.84 -99.82 -49.51
C ASP A 8 -63.31 -99.74 -50.03
N ALA A 9 -63.62 -99.20 -51.22
CA ALA A 9 -62.91 -98.40 -52.24
C ALA A 9 -63.88 -97.97 -53.41
N PHE A 10 -63.38 -97.05 -54.27
CA PHE A 10 -63.74 -96.69 -55.68
C PHE A 10 -65.01 -95.83 -55.95
N GLU A 11 -65.05 -94.85 -56.87
CA GLU A 11 -64.52 -94.76 -58.26
C GLU A 11 -64.41 -93.27 -58.76
N HIS A 12 -63.56 -92.98 -59.76
CA HIS A 12 -63.23 -91.66 -60.36
C HIS A 12 -63.19 -91.78 -61.90
N GLY A 13 -63.70 -90.79 -62.67
CA GLY A 13 -63.73 -90.86 -64.15
C GLY A 13 -63.55 -89.55 -64.93
N ASP A 14 -64.30 -88.48 -64.63
CA ASP A 14 -64.35 -87.28 -65.52
C ASP A 14 -63.40 -86.12 -65.13
N ASP A 15 -62.92 -86.05 -63.88
CA ASP A 15 -62.08 -84.93 -63.40
C ASP A 15 -60.61 -84.97 -63.93
N ALA A 16 -60.19 -86.10 -64.49
CA ALA A 16 -58.78 -86.31 -64.85
C ALA A 16 -58.33 -85.49 -66.07
N ALA A 17 -59.24 -85.24 -67.03
CA ALA A 17 -58.90 -84.55 -68.28
C ALA A 17 -58.75 -83.04 -68.12
N GLU A 18 -59.56 -82.41 -67.27
CA GLU A 18 -59.51 -80.95 -67.02
C GLU A 18 -58.28 -80.55 -66.18
N ILE A 19 -57.89 -81.41 -65.22
CA ILE A 19 -56.66 -81.26 -64.44
C ILE A 19 -55.42 -81.32 -65.33
N GLU A 20 -55.44 -82.13 -66.41
CA GLU A 20 -54.29 -82.26 -67.31
C GLU A 20 -54.09 -81.03 -68.21
N HIS A 21 -55.16 -80.31 -68.56
CA HIS A 21 -55.08 -79.06 -69.31
C HIS A 21 -54.49 -77.92 -68.46
N LEU A 22 -54.99 -77.74 -67.22
CA LEU A 22 -54.48 -76.73 -66.29
C LEU A 22 -53.02 -76.99 -65.89
N ARG A 23 -52.61 -78.27 -65.78
CA ARG A 23 -51.21 -78.64 -65.53
C ARG A 23 -50.28 -78.27 -66.68
N ARG A 24 -50.73 -78.37 -67.93
CA ARG A 24 -49.95 -77.95 -69.11
C ARG A 24 -49.76 -76.43 -69.18
N GLU A 25 -50.79 -75.67 -68.86
CA GLU A 25 -50.73 -74.20 -68.85
C GLU A 25 -49.82 -73.67 -67.73
N ALA A 26 -49.91 -74.27 -66.52
CA ALA A 26 -49.00 -73.96 -65.42
C ALA A 26 -47.53 -74.36 -65.70
N ALA A 27 -47.31 -75.40 -66.51
CA ALA A 27 -45.98 -75.80 -66.94
C ALA A 27 -45.36 -74.78 -67.92
N LEU A 28 -46.14 -74.28 -68.88
CA LEU A 28 -45.72 -73.26 -69.84
C LEU A 28 -45.36 -71.92 -69.15
N LEU A 29 -46.16 -71.47 -68.18
CA LEU A 29 -45.86 -70.27 -67.39
C LEU A 29 -44.59 -70.43 -66.53
N ARG A 30 -44.37 -71.63 -65.98
CA ARG A 30 -43.14 -71.95 -65.22
C ARG A 30 -41.89 -72.02 -66.10
N GLU A 31 -42.04 -72.45 -67.35
CA GLU A 31 -40.95 -72.51 -68.31
C GLU A 31 -40.58 -71.11 -68.81
N GLN A 32 -41.56 -70.22 -69.01
CA GLN A 32 -41.31 -68.81 -69.28
C GLN A 32 -40.58 -68.10 -68.13
N LEU A 33 -40.93 -68.39 -66.87
CA LEU A 33 -40.26 -67.79 -65.70
C LEU A 33 -38.80 -68.27 -65.52
N ARG A 34 -38.48 -69.49 -65.97
CA ARG A 34 -37.11 -70.03 -65.96
C ARG A 34 -36.23 -69.46 -67.08
N SER A 35 -36.82 -68.87 -68.11
CA SER A 35 -36.10 -68.34 -69.27
C SER A 35 -35.52 -66.93 -69.08
N SER A 36 -35.92 -66.19 -68.04
CA SER A 36 -35.28 -64.94 -67.64
C SER A 36 -34.05 -65.23 -66.77
N GLY A 37 -32.85 -64.86 -67.28
CA GLY A 37 -31.52 -65.12 -66.69
C GLY A 37 -31.21 -64.48 -65.31
N THR A 38 -32.23 -64.11 -64.54
CA THR A 38 -32.12 -63.43 -63.23
C THR A 38 -31.86 -64.38 -62.05
N SER A 39 -32.07 -65.69 -62.18
CA SER A 39 -31.95 -66.61 -61.02
C SER A 39 -30.50 -66.84 -60.56
N ARG A 40 -29.50 -66.70 -61.44
CA ARG A 40 -28.08 -67.00 -61.11
C ARG A 40 -27.38 -65.81 -60.46
N GLU A 41 -27.70 -64.59 -60.90
CA GLU A 41 -27.22 -63.35 -60.28
C GLU A 41 -27.85 -63.12 -58.91
N VAL A 42 -29.15 -63.43 -58.75
CA VAL A 42 -29.84 -63.37 -57.45
C VAL A 42 -29.20 -64.33 -56.45
N GLN A 43 -28.92 -65.57 -56.84
CA GLN A 43 -28.23 -66.53 -55.96
C GLN A 43 -26.80 -66.10 -55.59
N GLN A 44 -26.05 -65.47 -56.50
CA GLN A 44 -24.72 -64.93 -56.18
C GLN A 44 -24.78 -63.72 -55.25
N LEU A 45 -25.77 -62.84 -55.41
CA LEU A 45 -26.00 -61.69 -54.54
C LEU A 45 -26.45 -62.13 -53.13
N GLU A 46 -27.33 -63.13 -53.03
CA GLU A 46 -27.76 -63.73 -51.76
C GLU A 46 -26.57 -64.35 -51.01
N ALA A 47 -25.73 -65.15 -51.69
CA ALA A 47 -24.53 -65.72 -51.08
C ALA A 47 -23.53 -64.63 -50.60
N ARG A 48 -23.44 -63.51 -51.33
CA ARG A 48 -22.59 -62.38 -50.96
C ARG A 48 -23.17 -61.58 -49.80
N LEU A 49 -24.49 -61.43 -49.73
CA LEU A 49 -25.21 -60.83 -48.60
C LEU A 49 -25.03 -61.67 -47.33
N ASP A 50 -25.16 -63.00 -47.42
CA ASP A 50 -24.92 -63.90 -46.29
C ASP A 50 -23.47 -63.83 -45.81
N SER A 51 -22.51 -63.82 -46.75
CA SER A 51 -21.10 -63.60 -46.42
C SER A 51 -20.85 -62.26 -45.72
N LEU A 52 -21.52 -61.19 -46.15
CA LEU A 52 -21.38 -59.86 -45.55
C LEU A 52 -22.08 -59.80 -44.20
N ASN A 53 -23.23 -60.44 -44.03
CA ASN A 53 -23.95 -60.54 -42.76
C ASN A 53 -23.13 -61.30 -41.71
N ILE A 54 -22.49 -62.41 -42.10
CA ILE A 54 -21.59 -63.15 -41.21
C ILE A 54 -20.38 -62.30 -40.81
N ARG A 55 -19.80 -61.54 -41.75
CA ARG A 55 -18.69 -60.62 -41.45
C ARG A 55 -19.13 -59.48 -40.53
N ASN A 56 -20.29 -58.89 -40.78
CA ASN A 56 -20.85 -57.82 -39.96
C ASN A 56 -21.17 -58.31 -38.55
N ALA A 57 -21.74 -59.51 -38.40
CA ALA A 57 -21.97 -60.13 -37.10
C ALA A 57 -20.66 -60.34 -36.35
N LYS A 58 -19.63 -60.87 -37.02
CA LYS A 58 -18.30 -61.05 -36.42
C LYS A 58 -17.65 -59.72 -36.02
N LEU A 59 -17.78 -58.68 -36.85
CA LEU A 59 -17.29 -57.34 -36.52
C LEU A 59 -18.03 -56.76 -35.32
N MET A 60 -19.36 -56.90 -35.25
CA MET A 60 -20.16 -56.46 -34.11
C MET A 60 -19.72 -57.14 -32.81
N ASP A 61 -19.46 -58.45 -32.85
CA ASP A 61 -18.95 -59.18 -31.69
C ASP A 61 -17.57 -58.68 -31.26
N THR A 62 -16.63 -58.49 -32.20
CA THR A 62 -15.30 -57.94 -31.86
C THR A 62 -15.37 -56.51 -31.31
N LEU A 63 -16.29 -55.69 -31.82
CA LEU A 63 -16.46 -54.31 -31.37
C LEU A 63 -17.10 -54.26 -29.98
N LYS A 64 -17.99 -55.22 -29.68
CA LYS A 64 -18.56 -55.40 -28.34
C LYS A 64 -17.52 -55.88 -27.33
N GLU A 65 -16.66 -56.83 -27.71
CA GLU A 65 -15.53 -57.27 -26.87
C GLU A 65 -14.53 -56.14 -26.61
N ALA A 66 -14.13 -55.40 -27.65
CA ALA A 66 -13.24 -54.24 -27.50
C ALA A 66 -13.84 -53.16 -26.59
N ARG A 67 -15.16 -52.90 -26.71
CA ARG A 67 -15.86 -51.96 -25.82
C ARG A 67 -15.89 -52.45 -24.38
N GLN A 68 -16.10 -53.74 -24.13
CA GLN A 68 -16.06 -54.31 -22.78
C GLN A 68 -14.66 -54.21 -22.16
N GLN A 69 -13.61 -54.46 -22.93
CA GLN A 69 -12.23 -54.29 -22.47
C GLN A 69 -11.91 -52.83 -22.11
N LEU A 70 -12.35 -51.88 -22.93
CA LEU A 70 -12.18 -50.44 -22.65
C LEU A 70 -12.93 -50.01 -21.39
N LEU A 71 -14.13 -50.52 -21.15
CA LEU A 71 -14.89 -50.25 -19.93
C LEU A 71 -14.19 -50.80 -18.69
N ALA A 72 -13.67 -52.03 -18.76
CA ALA A 72 -12.93 -52.65 -17.66
C ALA A 72 -11.63 -51.90 -17.33
N LEU A 73 -10.87 -51.50 -18.36
CA LEU A 73 -9.65 -50.69 -18.20
C LEU A 73 -9.97 -49.33 -17.58
N ARG A 74 -11.06 -48.68 -18.01
CA ARG A 74 -11.49 -47.40 -17.45
C ARG A 74 -11.88 -47.52 -15.98
N GLU A 75 -12.62 -48.56 -15.61
CA GLU A 75 -13.03 -48.79 -14.23
C GLU A 75 -11.83 -49.05 -13.30
N GLU A 76 -10.79 -49.72 -13.81
CA GLU A 76 -9.54 -49.90 -13.09
C GLU A 76 -8.76 -48.59 -12.89
N VAL A 77 -8.71 -47.74 -13.92
CA VAL A 77 -8.13 -46.39 -13.82
C VAL A 77 -8.90 -45.52 -12.83
N ASP A 78 -10.23 -45.56 -12.85
CA ASP A 78 -11.08 -44.81 -11.93
C ASP A 78 -10.91 -45.29 -10.48
N ARG A 79 -10.74 -46.60 -10.25
CA ARG A 79 -10.44 -47.17 -8.92
C ARG A 79 -9.11 -46.70 -8.37
N LEU A 80 -8.08 -46.54 -9.21
CA LEU A 80 -6.78 -45.98 -8.82
C LEU A 80 -6.84 -44.50 -8.45
N GLY A 81 -7.94 -43.79 -8.77
CA GLY A 81 -8.20 -42.42 -8.36
C GLY A 81 -9.02 -42.28 -7.08
N GLN A 82 -9.47 -43.38 -6.45
CA GLN A 82 -10.30 -43.33 -5.25
C GLN A 82 -9.46 -43.08 -3.97
N PRO A 83 -9.97 -42.34 -2.98
CA PRO A 83 -9.29 -42.12 -1.70
C PRO A 83 -9.11 -43.43 -0.90
N PRO A 84 -8.06 -43.55 -0.05
CA PRO A 84 -7.17 -42.50 0.42
C PRO A 84 -6.03 -42.16 -0.56
N SER A 85 -5.74 -40.86 -0.69
CA SER A 85 -4.70 -40.34 -1.58
C SER A 85 -3.77 -39.43 -0.78
N GLY A 86 -2.48 -39.49 -1.08
CA GLY A 86 -1.49 -38.58 -0.53
C GLY A 86 -1.38 -37.30 -1.36
N TYR A 87 -0.63 -36.33 -0.84
CA TYR A 87 -0.25 -35.12 -1.57
C TYR A 87 1.28 -35.00 -1.63
N GLY A 88 1.76 -34.20 -2.57
CA GLY A 88 3.16 -33.81 -2.69
C GLY A 88 3.29 -32.47 -3.41
N VAL A 89 4.48 -31.89 -3.38
CA VAL A 89 4.80 -30.63 -4.06
C VAL A 89 5.56 -30.93 -5.34
N LEU A 90 5.07 -30.45 -6.48
CA LEU A 90 5.75 -30.58 -7.76
C LEU A 90 7.03 -29.74 -7.78
N LEU A 91 8.17 -30.37 -8.05
CA LEU A 91 9.48 -29.72 -8.14
C LEU A 91 9.86 -29.41 -9.57
N GLU A 92 9.73 -30.37 -10.48
CA GLU A 92 10.20 -30.26 -11.86
C GLU A 92 9.46 -31.24 -12.79
N VAL A 93 9.22 -30.80 -14.02
CA VAL A 93 8.63 -31.62 -15.09
C VAL A 93 9.76 -32.08 -16.02
N GLN A 94 9.77 -33.37 -16.40
CA GLN A 94 10.79 -33.96 -17.26
C GLN A 94 10.23 -34.22 -18.67
N ASP A 95 11.11 -34.40 -19.65
CA ASP A 95 10.74 -34.64 -21.06
C ASP A 95 10.10 -36.03 -21.31
N ASP A 96 10.17 -36.94 -20.34
CA ASP A 96 9.69 -38.33 -20.42
C ASP A 96 8.32 -38.54 -19.77
N ASP A 97 7.50 -37.48 -19.65
CA ASP A 97 6.21 -37.46 -18.96
C ASP A 97 6.26 -37.85 -17.47
N THR A 98 7.46 -37.92 -16.90
CA THR A 98 7.67 -38.07 -15.46
C THR A 98 7.84 -36.72 -14.77
N VAL A 99 7.53 -36.69 -13.48
CA VAL A 99 7.62 -35.47 -12.67
C VAL A 99 8.36 -35.76 -11.38
N ASP A 100 9.23 -34.82 -11.00
CA ASP A 100 9.89 -34.85 -9.71
C ASP A 100 8.98 -34.20 -8.67
N VAL A 101 8.56 -34.97 -7.66
CA VAL A 101 7.63 -34.55 -6.61
C VAL A 101 8.28 -34.75 -5.24
N PHE A 102 8.14 -33.77 -4.36
CA PHE A 102 8.48 -33.91 -2.96
C PHE A 102 7.27 -34.46 -2.20
N THR A 103 7.41 -35.65 -1.63
CA THR A 103 6.35 -36.27 -0.82
C THR A 103 6.97 -37.11 0.29
N SER A 104 6.30 -37.18 1.44
CA SER A 104 6.75 -37.99 2.58
C SER A 104 8.21 -37.69 3.01
N GLY A 105 8.64 -36.42 2.90
CA GLY A 105 9.97 -35.96 3.33
C GLY A 105 11.14 -36.28 2.38
N ARG A 106 10.87 -36.73 1.15
CA ARG A 106 11.91 -37.05 0.15
C ARG A 106 11.50 -36.64 -1.26
N LYS A 107 12.49 -36.34 -2.09
CA LYS A 107 12.31 -36.14 -3.54
C LYS A 107 12.12 -37.49 -4.23
N MET A 108 11.08 -37.62 -5.03
CA MET A 108 10.75 -38.83 -5.80
C MET A 108 10.42 -38.46 -7.24
N ARG A 109 10.83 -39.30 -8.21
CA ARG A 109 10.39 -39.18 -9.61
C ARG A 109 9.21 -40.11 -9.83
N LEU A 110 8.08 -39.55 -10.20
CA LEU A 110 6.79 -40.24 -10.28
C LEU A 110 6.23 -40.14 -11.70
N THR A 111 5.42 -41.14 -12.09
CA THR A 111 4.71 -41.14 -13.36
C THR A 111 3.40 -40.36 -13.23
N CYS A 112 3.01 -39.67 -14.29
CA CYS A 112 1.72 -39.00 -14.37
C CYS A 112 0.63 -39.93 -14.92
N SER A 113 -0.60 -39.75 -14.46
CA SER A 113 -1.76 -40.37 -15.06
C SER A 113 -1.94 -39.85 -16.51
N PRO A 114 -2.31 -40.70 -17.48
CA PRO A 114 -2.58 -40.27 -18.86
C PRO A 114 -3.67 -39.20 -19.00
N ASN A 115 -4.50 -39.03 -17.97
CA ASN A 115 -5.56 -38.03 -17.93
C ASN A 115 -5.04 -36.63 -17.56
N LEU A 116 -3.78 -36.49 -17.16
CA LEU A 116 -3.19 -35.23 -16.73
C LEU A 116 -2.33 -34.64 -17.84
N ALA A 117 -2.59 -33.39 -18.19
CA ALA A 117 -1.74 -32.63 -19.11
C ALA A 117 -0.48 -32.17 -18.37
N VAL A 118 0.61 -32.93 -18.50
CA VAL A 118 1.91 -32.66 -17.85
C VAL A 118 2.44 -31.25 -18.21
N SER A 119 2.13 -30.77 -19.42
CA SER A 119 2.50 -29.43 -19.90
C SER A 119 1.79 -28.27 -19.18
N GLU A 120 0.65 -28.52 -18.53
CA GLU A 120 -0.11 -27.48 -17.80
C GLU A 120 0.30 -27.38 -16.32
N MET A 121 1.14 -28.31 -15.85
CA MET A 121 1.57 -28.36 -14.46
C MET A 121 2.61 -27.28 -14.16
N LYS A 122 2.50 -26.69 -12.97
CA LYS A 122 3.28 -25.52 -12.55
C LYS A 122 4.25 -25.86 -11.42
N LYS A 123 5.45 -25.26 -11.44
CA LYS A 123 6.44 -25.49 -10.38
C LYS A 123 5.91 -25.02 -9.02
N GLY A 124 6.08 -25.85 -7.99
CA GLY A 124 5.57 -25.61 -6.64
C GLY A 124 4.09 -25.94 -6.43
N GLN A 125 3.38 -26.43 -7.45
CA GLN A 125 1.98 -26.81 -7.35
C GLN A 125 1.80 -28.08 -6.52
N THR A 126 0.76 -28.13 -5.68
CA THR A 126 0.42 -29.33 -4.93
C THR A 126 -0.23 -30.35 -5.85
N VAL A 127 0.29 -31.57 -5.85
CA VAL A 127 -0.20 -32.69 -6.67
C VAL A 127 -0.76 -33.81 -5.80
N ARG A 128 -1.80 -34.47 -6.28
CA ARG A 128 -2.43 -35.60 -5.59
C ARG A 128 -1.84 -36.92 -6.10
N LEU A 129 -1.50 -37.79 -5.17
CA LEU A 129 -0.86 -39.09 -5.40
C LEU A 129 -1.79 -40.22 -4.96
N ASN A 130 -1.90 -41.26 -5.79
CA ASN A 130 -2.56 -42.50 -5.35
C ASN A 130 -1.60 -43.41 -4.56
N GLU A 131 -2.10 -44.57 -4.10
CA GLU A 131 -1.30 -45.56 -3.37
C GLU A 131 -0.11 -46.10 -4.18
N ALA A 132 -0.19 -46.07 -5.51
CA ALA A 132 0.89 -46.47 -6.42
C ALA A 132 1.92 -45.36 -6.65
N LEU A 133 1.83 -44.22 -5.95
CA LEU A 133 2.66 -43.04 -6.13
C LEU A 133 2.63 -42.49 -7.58
N THR A 134 1.48 -42.61 -8.23
CA THR A 134 1.20 -41.98 -9.53
C THR A 134 0.49 -40.65 -9.31
N VAL A 135 0.89 -39.62 -10.05
CA VAL A 135 0.23 -38.31 -10.01
C VAL A 135 -1.11 -38.38 -10.73
N VAL A 136 -2.20 -38.21 -9.99
CA VAL A 136 -3.57 -38.34 -10.53
C VAL A 136 -4.24 -36.99 -10.79
N GLU A 137 -3.80 -35.93 -10.12
CA GLU A 137 -4.40 -34.60 -10.21
C GLU A 137 -3.40 -33.51 -9.81
N ALA A 138 -3.50 -32.35 -10.46
CA ALA A 138 -2.79 -31.14 -10.09
C ALA A 138 -3.75 -30.16 -9.40
N GLY A 139 -3.41 -29.72 -8.18
CA GLY A 139 -4.24 -28.87 -7.33
C GLY A 139 -3.80 -27.41 -7.33
N THR A 140 -3.94 -26.72 -6.20
CA THR A 140 -3.46 -25.36 -5.99
C THR A 140 -2.06 -25.34 -5.37
N PHE A 141 -1.56 -24.17 -5.01
CA PHE A 141 -0.36 -24.02 -4.20
C PHE A 141 -0.70 -24.17 -2.71
N GLU A 142 0.31 -24.46 -1.88
CA GLU A 142 0.16 -24.43 -0.43
C GLU A 142 -0.19 -23.01 0.05
N ALA A 143 -1.19 -22.91 0.91
CA ALA A 143 -1.70 -21.63 1.44
C ALA A 143 -1.36 -21.42 2.93
N VAL A 144 -0.70 -22.40 3.57
CA VAL A 144 -0.29 -22.36 4.98
C VAL A 144 1.13 -22.91 5.13
N GLY A 145 1.91 -22.37 6.07
CA GLY A 145 3.34 -22.68 6.15
C GLY A 145 4.12 -21.71 7.05
N GLU A 146 5.44 -21.75 6.92
CA GLU A 146 6.34 -20.82 7.61
C GLU A 146 6.44 -19.51 6.81
N ILE A 147 6.56 -18.37 7.51
CA ILE A 147 6.81 -17.09 6.86
C ILE A 147 8.30 -16.77 6.97
N SER A 148 8.94 -16.50 5.84
CA SER A 148 10.33 -16.05 5.77
C SER A 148 10.43 -14.72 5.03
N THR A 149 11.43 -13.91 5.37
CA THR A 149 11.65 -12.62 4.71
C THR A 149 12.56 -12.79 3.49
N LEU A 150 12.15 -12.27 2.34
CA LEU A 150 12.97 -12.24 1.13
C LEU A 150 14.17 -11.30 1.31
N ARG A 151 15.38 -11.78 1.07
CA ARG A 151 16.60 -10.95 1.03
C ARG A 151 16.89 -10.48 -0.39
N GLU A 152 16.94 -11.41 -1.33
CA GLU A 152 17.14 -11.14 -2.75
C GLU A 152 16.64 -12.32 -3.60
N VAL A 153 16.29 -12.02 -4.85
CA VAL A 153 16.09 -13.03 -5.89
C VAL A 153 17.42 -13.26 -6.59
N LEU A 154 17.79 -14.52 -6.79
CA LEU A 154 19.08 -14.88 -7.39
C LEU A 154 19.07 -14.59 -8.89
N ALA A 155 20.27 -14.50 -9.48
CA ALA A 155 20.46 -14.12 -10.88
C ALA A 155 19.78 -15.05 -11.92
N ASP A 156 19.30 -16.23 -11.49
CA ASP A 156 18.56 -17.16 -12.34
C ASP A 156 17.05 -16.90 -12.40
N GLY A 157 16.51 -15.98 -11.58
CA GLY A 157 15.07 -15.63 -11.54
C GLY A 157 14.15 -16.74 -11.04
N HIS A 158 14.70 -17.88 -10.61
CA HIS A 158 13.92 -19.05 -10.18
C HIS A 158 14.16 -19.42 -8.73
N ARG A 159 15.18 -18.83 -8.11
CA ARG A 159 15.53 -19.07 -6.71
C ARG A 159 15.61 -17.76 -5.94
N ALA A 160 15.24 -17.82 -4.68
CA ALA A 160 15.30 -16.70 -3.76
C ALA A 160 16.08 -17.06 -2.50
N LEU A 161 16.82 -16.08 -1.98
CA LEU A 161 17.46 -16.14 -0.68
C LEU A 161 16.48 -15.57 0.36
N VAL A 162 16.06 -16.41 1.30
CA VAL A 162 15.11 -16.05 2.36
C VAL A 162 15.76 -16.18 3.74
N ILE A 163 15.31 -15.35 4.67
CA ILE A 163 15.75 -15.34 6.07
C ILE A 163 14.57 -15.79 6.93
N GLY A 164 14.78 -16.89 7.68
CA GLY A 164 13.81 -17.43 8.63
C GLY A 164 13.75 -16.66 9.95
N HIS A 165 12.93 -17.16 10.88
CA HIS A 165 12.71 -16.50 12.18
C HIS A 165 13.94 -16.46 13.11
N ALA A 166 14.92 -17.35 12.90
CA ALA A 166 16.15 -17.45 13.69
C ALA A 166 17.38 -16.91 12.94
N ASP A 167 17.16 -15.94 12.04
CA ASP A 167 18.18 -15.39 11.12
C ASP A 167 18.87 -16.45 10.25
N GLU A 168 18.19 -17.58 10.03
CA GLU A 168 18.71 -18.64 9.19
C GLU A 168 18.49 -18.33 7.71
N GLU A 169 19.59 -18.29 6.96
CA GLU A 169 19.57 -18.05 5.53
C GLU A 169 19.34 -19.36 4.77
N ARG A 170 18.30 -19.39 3.93
CA ARG A 170 17.99 -20.54 3.07
C ARG A 170 17.72 -20.10 1.65
N ILE A 171 18.11 -20.96 0.70
CA ILE A 171 17.77 -20.81 -0.71
C ILE A 171 16.53 -21.67 -0.97
N VAL A 172 15.51 -21.05 -1.56
CA VAL A 172 14.26 -21.71 -1.94
C VAL A 172 13.96 -21.47 -3.41
N TRP A 173 13.23 -22.39 -4.04
CA TRP A 173 12.66 -22.22 -5.37
C TRP A 173 11.43 -21.32 -5.30
N LEU A 174 11.26 -20.48 -6.31
CA LEU A 174 10.05 -19.68 -6.48
C LEU A 174 8.98 -20.52 -7.21
N ALA A 175 7.79 -20.62 -6.61
CA ALA A 175 6.65 -21.21 -7.29
C ALA A 175 6.19 -20.32 -8.46
N GLU A 176 5.48 -20.92 -9.41
CA GLU A 176 5.03 -20.26 -10.64
C GLU A 176 4.33 -18.89 -10.43
N PRO A 177 3.45 -18.69 -9.42
CA PRO A 177 2.79 -17.40 -9.22
C PRO A 177 3.77 -16.26 -8.94
N LEU A 178 4.89 -16.57 -8.28
CA LEU A 178 5.93 -15.60 -7.93
C LEU A 178 6.85 -15.33 -9.12
N VAL A 179 7.21 -16.36 -9.88
CA VAL A 179 8.03 -16.22 -11.11
C VAL A 179 7.27 -15.44 -12.18
N ALA A 180 6.00 -15.78 -12.40
CA ALA A 180 5.16 -15.07 -13.36
C ALA A 180 4.98 -13.58 -12.99
N ALA A 181 4.97 -13.25 -11.70
CA ALA A 181 4.94 -11.87 -11.22
C ALA A 181 6.28 -11.13 -11.41
N GLU A 182 7.41 -11.83 -11.56
CA GLU A 182 8.68 -11.20 -11.93
C GLU A 182 8.74 -10.82 -13.42
N ASP A 183 8.09 -11.62 -14.28
CA ASP A 183 8.02 -11.41 -15.73
C ASP A 183 6.95 -10.36 -16.15
N MET A 184 6.11 -9.92 -15.21
CA MET A 184 5.15 -8.84 -15.46
C MET A 184 5.88 -7.49 -15.67
N ALA A 185 5.51 -6.79 -16.74
CA ALA A 185 5.89 -5.39 -16.93
C ALA A 185 5.40 -4.54 -15.72
N PRO A 186 6.10 -3.46 -15.34
CA PRO A 186 5.74 -2.64 -14.17
C PRO A 186 4.43 -1.83 -14.33
N GLU A 187 3.50 -2.26 -15.19
CA GLU A 187 2.30 -1.51 -15.51
C GLU A 187 1.08 -1.99 -14.72
N VAL A 188 0.39 -1.00 -14.16
CA VAL A 188 -0.96 -1.02 -13.57
C VAL A 188 -1.05 -1.48 -12.10
N ALA A 189 -0.35 -0.77 -11.22
CA ALA A 189 -0.83 -0.54 -9.85
C ALA A 189 -1.86 0.60 -9.86
N ASP A 190 -2.95 0.44 -10.61
CA ASP A 190 -4.13 1.29 -10.44
C ASP A 190 -4.91 0.83 -9.20
N ALA A 191 -5.27 1.84 -8.42
CA ALA A 191 -5.99 1.85 -7.15
C ALA A 191 -5.14 1.69 -5.88
N LEU A 192 -5.35 2.66 -4.99
CA LEU A 192 -5.03 2.72 -3.57
C LEU A 192 -5.16 1.33 -2.89
N ASP A 193 -4.21 1.03 -2.01
CA ASP A 193 -4.33 0.04 -0.93
C ASP A 193 -4.64 -1.42 -1.30
N ASP A 194 -4.04 -2.00 -2.35
CA ASP A 194 -4.21 -3.44 -2.57
C ASP A 194 -2.93 -4.19 -2.94
N ASP A 195 -2.08 -4.40 -1.92
CA ASP A 195 -0.94 -5.33 -1.96
C ASP A 195 -1.43 -6.81 -2.09
N HIS A 196 -2.74 -7.07 -2.24
CA HIS A 196 -3.29 -8.38 -2.61
C HIS A 196 -3.12 -8.71 -4.10
N LYS A 197 -2.69 -7.76 -4.95
CA LYS A 197 -2.39 -8.04 -6.36
C LYS A 197 -1.00 -8.66 -6.52
N PRO A 198 -0.83 -9.61 -7.47
CA PRO A 198 0.49 -10.14 -7.81
C PRO A 198 1.36 -9.01 -8.36
N ARG A 199 2.51 -8.77 -7.70
CA ARG A 199 3.54 -7.81 -8.10
C ARG A 199 4.92 -8.44 -8.01
N LYS A 200 5.89 -7.80 -8.65
CA LYS A 200 7.30 -8.20 -8.60
C LYS A 200 7.81 -8.30 -7.16
N LEU A 201 8.54 -9.39 -6.89
CA LEU A 201 9.14 -9.67 -5.58
C LEU A 201 10.31 -8.76 -5.26
N ARG A 202 10.45 -8.44 -3.97
CA ARG A 202 11.40 -7.44 -3.50
C ARG A 202 12.04 -7.79 -2.15
N PRO A 203 13.29 -7.38 -1.92
CA PRO A 203 13.92 -7.46 -0.60
C PRO A 203 13.00 -6.88 0.48
N GLY A 204 12.71 -7.65 1.53
CA GLY A 204 11.80 -7.28 2.61
C GLY A 204 10.39 -7.85 2.49
N ASP A 205 9.98 -8.38 1.33
CA ASP A 205 8.69 -9.07 1.17
C ASP A 205 8.63 -10.30 2.08
N SER A 206 7.44 -10.59 2.62
CA SER A 206 7.20 -11.78 3.44
C SER A 206 6.66 -12.88 2.55
N LEU A 207 7.35 -14.03 2.49
CA LEU A 207 7.00 -15.16 1.65
C LEU A 207 6.54 -16.35 2.50
N LEU A 208 5.50 -17.02 2.03
CA LEU A 208 5.07 -18.32 2.53
C LEU A 208 6.00 -19.41 1.97
N VAL A 209 6.70 -20.11 2.86
CA VAL A 209 7.69 -21.12 2.48
C VAL A 209 7.42 -22.47 3.13
N ASP A 210 7.68 -23.54 2.38
CA ASP A 210 7.95 -24.87 2.93
C ASP A 210 9.45 -25.16 2.80
N THR A 211 10.14 -25.14 3.93
CA THR A 211 11.58 -25.37 4.02
C THR A 211 11.96 -26.82 3.72
N LYS A 212 11.02 -27.77 3.83
CA LYS A 212 11.28 -29.19 3.51
C LYS A 212 11.25 -29.45 2.02
N ALA A 213 10.22 -28.95 1.31
CA ALA A 213 10.18 -28.97 -0.15
C ALA A 213 11.19 -27.97 -0.77
N GLY A 214 11.58 -26.94 -0.01
CA GLY A 214 12.47 -25.89 -0.46
C GLY A 214 11.80 -24.93 -1.43
N TYR A 215 10.53 -24.61 -1.23
CA TYR A 215 9.72 -23.76 -2.12
C TYR A 215 9.10 -22.57 -1.38
N ALA A 216 9.00 -21.44 -2.08
CA ALA A 216 8.20 -20.28 -1.71
C ALA A 216 6.96 -20.21 -2.62
N PHE A 217 5.77 -20.11 -2.04
CA PHE A 217 4.50 -20.26 -2.76
C PHE A 217 3.81 -18.94 -3.06
N GLU A 218 3.71 -18.07 -2.06
CA GLU A 218 2.90 -16.86 -2.09
C GLU A 218 3.58 -15.75 -1.28
N ARG A 219 3.34 -14.50 -1.68
CA ARG A 219 3.72 -13.33 -0.89
C ARG A 219 2.58 -12.97 0.06
N ILE A 220 2.90 -12.87 1.35
CA ILE A 220 1.94 -12.51 2.39
C ILE A 220 2.04 -11.00 2.66
N PRO A 221 0.99 -10.20 2.41
CA PRO A 221 0.97 -8.80 2.82
C PRO A 221 0.93 -8.72 4.35
N LYS A 222 1.74 -7.83 4.92
CA LYS A 222 1.75 -7.55 6.37
C LYS A 222 1.11 -6.19 6.62
N ALA A 223 -0.05 -6.20 7.29
CA ALA A 223 -0.79 -4.99 7.64
C ALA A 223 0.07 -3.94 8.37
N GLU A 224 0.95 -4.36 9.28
CA GLU A 224 1.84 -3.45 10.02
C GLU A 224 2.76 -2.62 9.11
N VAL A 225 3.17 -3.17 7.95
CA VAL A 225 4.05 -2.47 6.99
C VAL A 225 3.24 -1.56 6.07
N GLU A 226 1.95 -1.84 5.84
CA GLU A 226 1.04 -1.00 5.07
C GLU A 226 0.64 0.26 5.87
N ASP A 227 0.28 0.09 7.15
CA ASP A 227 -0.13 1.19 8.03
C ASP A 227 0.99 2.23 8.24
N LEU A 228 2.25 1.80 8.17
CA LEU A 228 3.44 2.65 8.37
C LEU A 228 3.77 3.57 7.17
N VAL A 229 3.17 3.32 6.00
CA VAL A 229 3.45 4.06 4.76
C VAL A 229 2.12 4.43 4.09
N LEU A 230 1.29 5.15 4.83
CA LEU A 230 0.07 5.73 4.27
C LEU A 230 0.43 6.72 3.15
N GLU A 231 0.08 6.36 1.91
CA GLU A 231 0.10 7.27 0.76
C GLU A 231 -1.05 8.26 0.92
N GLU A 232 -0.85 9.34 1.67
CA GLU A 232 -1.85 10.40 1.77
C GLU A 232 -1.84 11.22 0.48
N VAL A 233 -3.00 11.42 -0.16
CA VAL A 233 -3.16 12.51 -1.13
C VAL A 233 -3.41 13.79 -0.31
N PRO A 234 -2.46 14.73 -0.24
CA PRO A 234 -2.62 15.90 0.59
C PRO A 234 -3.69 16.83 0.00
N ASP A 235 -4.62 17.26 0.85
CA ASP A 235 -5.74 18.14 0.51
C ASP A 235 -5.48 19.63 0.80
N VAL A 236 -4.36 19.93 1.48
CA VAL A 236 -3.98 21.29 1.89
C VAL A 236 -3.37 22.06 0.72
N ASP A 237 -3.83 23.29 0.50
CA ASP A 237 -3.27 24.21 -0.48
C ASP A 237 -2.45 25.33 0.19
N TYR A 238 -1.60 26.00 -0.59
CA TYR A 238 -0.89 27.19 -0.11
C TYR A 238 -1.83 28.32 0.35
N GLY A 239 -3.06 28.34 -0.15
CA GLY A 239 -4.10 29.30 0.28
C GLY A 239 -4.57 29.08 1.72
N ASP A 240 -4.40 27.88 2.26
CA ASP A 240 -4.82 27.50 3.62
C ASP A 240 -3.74 27.83 4.66
N ILE A 241 -2.52 28.15 4.23
CA ILE A 241 -1.40 28.49 5.10
C ILE A 241 -1.32 30.02 5.23
N GLY A 242 -1.31 30.52 6.47
CA GLY A 242 -1.16 31.95 6.77
C GLY A 242 0.26 32.34 7.15
N GLY A 243 0.72 33.51 6.72
CA GLY A 243 1.90 34.19 7.25
C GLY A 243 3.26 33.60 6.86
N LEU A 244 3.31 32.63 5.95
CA LEU A 244 4.54 31.94 5.54
C LEU A 244 4.96 32.23 4.09
N THR A 245 4.60 33.38 3.52
CA THR A 245 4.82 33.71 2.11
C THR A 245 6.29 33.54 1.68
N ARG A 246 7.24 34.00 2.51
CA ARG A 246 8.68 33.88 2.23
C ARG A 246 9.14 32.43 2.21
N GLN A 247 8.68 31.61 3.14
CA GLN A 247 9.06 30.20 3.25
C GLN A 247 8.37 29.36 2.16
N ILE A 248 7.15 29.74 1.77
CA ILE A 248 6.45 29.18 0.62
C ILE A 248 7.22 29.45 -0.68
N GLU A 249 7.76 30.64 -0.87
CA GLU A 249 8.61 30.94 -2.03
C GLU A 249 9.89 30.08 -2.04
N GLN A 250 10.58 29.99 -0.90
CA GLN A 250 11.78 29.17 -0.77
C GLN A 250 11.53 27.67 -1.02
N ILE A 251 10.42 27.11 -0.52
CA ILE A 251 10.11 25.70 -0.74
C ILE A 251 9.68 25.44 -2.18
N ARG A 252 8.99 26.39 -2.83
CA ARG A 252 8.64 26.29 -4.26
C ARG A 252 9.88 26.31 -5.14
N ASP A 253 10.83 27.20 -4.86
CA ASP A 253 12.09 27.27 -5.59
C ASP A 253 12.94 26.01 -5.40
N ALA A 254 12.89 25.42 -4.21
CA ALA A 254 13.61 24.19 -3.89
C ALA A 254 12.97 22.94 -4.49
N VAL A 255 11.64 22.84 -4.45
CA VAL A 255 10.91 21.60 -4.77
C VAL A 255 10.26 21.64 -6.15
N GLU A 256 9.57 22.72 -6.51
CA GLU A 256 8.77 22.77 -7.74
C GLU A 256 9.61 23.17 -8.95
N LEU A 257 10.46 24.18 -8.80
CA LEU A 257 11.26 24.75 -9.89
C LEU A 257 12.12 23.70 -10.63
N PRO A 258 12.79 22.75 -9.92
CA PRO A 258 13.55 21.70 -10.57
C PRO A 258 12.73 20.75 -11.43
N PHE A 259 11.47 20.50 -11.06
CA PHE A 259 10.60 19.57 -11.76
C PHE A 259 9.99 20.19 -13.02
N LEU A 260 9.69 21.48 -12.95
CA LEU A 260 9.09 22.24 -14.06
C LEU A 260 10.12 22.64 -15.12
N HIS A 261 11.36 22.90 -14.71
CA HIS A 261 12.40 23.44 -15.59
C HIS A 261 13.65 22.56 -15.67
N LYS A 262 13.46 21.24 -15.84
CA LYS A 262 14.56 20.26 -15.92
C LYS A 262 15.63 20.61 -16.97
N ASP A 263 15.21 21.02 -18.16
CA ASP A 263 16.13 21.37 -19.25
C ASP A 263 16.99 22.59 -18.92
N LEU A 264 16.42 23.58 -18.24
CA LEU A 264 17.12 24.78 -17.80
C LEU A 264 18.18 24.44 -16.73
N TYR A 265 17.83 23.58 -15.77
CA TYR A 265 18.80 23.10 -14.78
C TYR A 265 19.96 22.36 -15.45
N ARG A 266 19.67 21.52 -16.47
CA ARG A 266 20.69 20.82 -17.26
C ARG A 266 21.56 21.78 -18.07
N GLU A 267 20.97 22.81 -18.69
CA GLU A 267 21.70 23.84 -19.45
C GLU A 267 22.72 24.57 -18.58
N TYR A 268 22.32 24.96 -17.37
CA TYR A 268 23.20 25.66 -16.42
C TYR A 268 24.08 24.70 -15.60
N SER A 269 24.04 23.39 -15.89
CA SER A 269 24.78 22.36 -15.14
C SER A 269 24.52 22.41 -13.62
N LEU A 270 23.32 22.83 -13.23
CA LEU A 270 22.89 22.93 -11.85
C LEU A 270 22.21 21.63 -11.44
N ARG A 271 22.72 20.97 -10.39
CA ARG A 271 22.06 19.80 -9.82
C ARG A 271 20.85 20.25 -9.00
N PRO A 272 19.68 19.62 -9.18
CA PRO A 272 18.51 19.93 -8.37
C PRO A 272 18.73 19.48 -6.92
N PRO A 273 18.22 20.23 -5.92
CA PRO A 273 18.32 19.83 -4.53
C PRO A 273 17.53 18.54 -4.29
N LYS A 274 18.08 17.64 -3.47
CA LYS A 274 17.45 16.33 -3.19
C LYS A 274 16.61 16.33 -1.92
N GLY A 275 16.90 17.25 -1.01
CA GLY A 275 16.16 17.32 0.23
C GLY A 275 16.09 18.70 0.85
N VAL A 276 15.04 18.86 1.64
CA VAL A 276 14.68 20.11 2.31
C VAL A 276 14.55 19.83 3.80
N LEU A 277 15.20 20.63 4.63
CA LEU A 277 15.01 20.64 6.07
C LEU A 277 14.14 21.83 6.47
N LEU A 278 12.98 21.55 7.05
CA LEU A 278 12.10 22.48 7.72
C LEU A 278 12.42 22.46 9.22
N TYR A 279 12.87 23.58 9.76
CA TYR A 279 13.24 23.65 11.18
C TYR A 279 12.71 24.92 11.84
N GLY A 280 12.47 24.84 13.14
CA GLY A 280 12.00 25.96 13.95
C GLY A 280 10.94 25.52 14.98
N PRO A 281 10.31 26.47 15.69
CA PRO A 281 9.43 26.16 16.81
C PRO A 281 8.23 25.27 16.43
N PRO A 282 7.71 24.46 17.37
CA PRO A 282 6.55 23.62 17.14
C PRO A 282 5.29 24.46 16.87
N GLY A 283 4.32 23.88 16.16
CA GLY A 283 3.03 24.54 15.90
C GLY A 283 3.08 25.73 14.92
N CYS A 284 4.14 25.87 14.14
CA CYS A 284 4.29 26.94 13.14
C CYS A 284 4.08 26.48 11.68
N GLY A 285 3.50 25.29 11.45
CA GLY A 285 3.07 24.87 10.11
C GLY A 285 4.07 24.06 9.27
N LYS A 286 5.12 23.46 9.86
CA LYS A 286 6.08 22.58 9.16
C LYS A 286 5.41 21.41 8.42
N THR A 287 4.47 20.73 9.06
CA THR A 287 3.71 19.63 8.44
C THR A 287 2.76 20.15 7.36
N LEU A 288 2.12 21.31 7.57
CA LEU A 288 1.18 21.90 6.61
C LEU A 288 1.89 22.36 5.32
N ILE A 289 3.06 23.01 5.43
CA ILE A 289 3.82 23.46 4.25
C ILE A 289 4.34 22.28 3.42
N ALA A 290 4.71 21.16 4.06
CA ALA A 290 5.11 19.93 3.37
C ALA A 290 3.94 19.29 2.60
N LYS A 291 2.73 19.28 3.17
CA LYS A 291 1.53 18.81 2.47
C LYS A 291 1.14 19.74 1.31
N ALA A 292 1.22 21.06 1.50
CA ALA A 292 0.89 22.03 0.47
C ALA A 292 1.84 21.99 -0.73
N VAL A 293 3.14 21.78 -0.51
CA VAL A 293 4.10 21.64 -1.62
C VAL A 293 3.86 20.36 -2.40
N ALA A 294 3.47 19.26 -1.74
CA ALA A 294 3.12 18.02 -2.40
C ALA A 294 1.87 18.17 -3.29
N ASN A 295 0.82 18.83 -2.78
CA ASN A 295 -0.40 19.11 -3.53
C ASN A 295 -0.14 20.03 -4.73
N SER A 296 0.63 21.11 -4.53
CA SER A 296 0.99 22.03 -5.61
C SER A 296 1.86 21.38 -6.68
N LEU A 297 2.84 20.56 -6.30
CA LEU A 297 3.67 19.81 -7.25
C LEU A 297 2.82 18.84 -8.08
N ALA A 298 1.86 18.15 -7.45
CA ALA A 298 0.91 17.28 -8.15
C ALA A 298 0.14 18.06 -9.23
N LYS A 299 -0.49 19.17 -8.84
CA LYS A 299 -1.28 20.02 -9.74
C LYS A 299 -0.47 20.51 -10.94
N LYS A 300 0.73 21.05 -10.70
CA LYS A 300 1.59 21.56 -11.78
C LYS A 300 2.12 20.46 -12.70
N MET A 301 2.41 19.28 -12.17
CA MET A 301 2.86 18.15 -12.98
C MET A 301 1.74 17.60 -13.88
N ALA A 302 0.48 17.61 -13.41
CA ALA A 302 -0.66 17.30 -14.27
C ALA A 302 -0.87 18.34 -15.38
N GLU A 303 -0.71 19.63 -15.08
CA GLU A 303 -0.76 20.69 -16.10
C GLU A 303 0.28 20.48 -17.20
N VAL A 304 1.51 20.09 -16.83
CA VAL A 304 2.59 19.80 -17.80
C VAL A 304 2.31 18.53 -18.61
N ARG A 305 1.65 17.52 -18.02
CA ARG A 305 1.30 16.25 -18.69
C ARG A 305 0.03 16.35 -19.55
N GLY A 306 -0.78 17.39 -19.39
CA GLY A 306 -2.07 17.54 -20.05
C GLY A 306 -3.14 16.58 -19.50
N GLU A 307 -2.94 16.09 -18.28
CA GLU A 307 -3.89 15.25 -17.54
C GLU A 307 -4.85 16.14 -16.73
N ASP A 308 -6.06 15.66 -16.43
CA ASP A 308 -6.99 16.39 -15.58
C ASP A 308 -6.34 16.63 -14.20
N ALA A 309 -6.36 17.86 -13.69
CA ALA A 309 -5.73 18.21 -12.41
C ALA A 309 -6.29 17.43 -11.20
N ARG A 310 -7.44 16.77 -11.37
CA ARG A 310 -8.05 15.86 -10.38
C ARG A 310 -7.50 14.43 -10.42
N GLU A 311 -6.84 14.05 -11.51
CA GLU A 311 -6.19 12.76 -11.72
C GLU A 311 -4.67 12.85 -11.49
N ALA A 312 -4.17 14.03 -11.10
CA ALA A 312 -2.79 14.31 -10.80
C ALA A 312 -2.28 13.45 -9.62
N LYS A 313 -1.65 12.32 -9.91
CA LYS A 313 -1.07 11.44 -8.90
C LYS A 313 0.28 12.00 -8.48
N SER A 314 0.42 12.42 -7.21
CA SER A 314 1.71 12.62 -6.54
C SER A 314 1.71 11.79 -5.28
N TYR A 315 2.82 11.12 -5.01
CA TYR A 315 2.93 10.28 -3.82
C TYR A 315 3.55 11.07 -2.69
N PHE A 316 2.82 11.20 -1.58
CA PHE A 316 3.31 11.79 -0.34
C PHE A 316 3.38 10.70 0.72
N LEU A 317 4.60 10.28 1.05
CA LEU A 317 4.86 9.32 2.11
C LEU A 317 5.09 10.10 3.40
N ASN A 318 4.14 10.03 4.32
CA ASN A 318 4.22 10.69 5.63
C ASN A 318 4.74 9.70 6.67
N ILE A 319 5.92 9.96 7.22
CA ILE A 319 6.54 9.12 8.25
C ILE A 319 6.82 9.97 9.47
N LYS A 320 6.25 9.60 10.62
CA LYS A 320 6.56 10.31 11.87
C LYS A 320 7.75 9.64 12.56
N GLY A 321 8.63 10.45 13.11
CA GLY A 321 9.84 9.97 13.79
C GLY A 321 9.57 8.89 14.86
N PRO A 322 8.57 9.06 15.74
CA PRO A 322 8.19 8.03 16.72
C PRO A 322 7.68 6.72 16.13
N GLU A 323 7.07 6.73 14.93
CA GLU A 323 6.57 5.50 14.26
C GLU A 323 7.73 4.60 13.82
N LEU A 324 8.93 5.16 13.64
CA LEU A 324 10.14 4.39 13.34
C LEU A 324 10.78 3.76 14.58
N LEU A 325 10.45 4.23 15.79
CA LEU A 325 11.05 3.77 17.05
C LEU A 325 10.26 2.60 17.66
N ASN A 326 10.34 1.42 17.04
CA ASN A 326 9.87 0.18 17.64
C ASN A 326 10.90 -0.41 18.63
N LYS A 327 10.42 -1.11 19.66
CA LYS A 327 11.26 -1.72 20.72
C LYS A 327 12.12 -2.90 20.24
N PHE A 328 11.95 -3.34 18.99
CA PHE A 328 12.66 -4.48 18.41
C PHE A 328 13.87 -4.01 17.60
N VAL A 329 15.05 -4.42 18.03
CA VAL A 329 16.33 -4.10 17.38
C VAL A 329 16.32 -4.67 15.95
N GLY A 330 16.60 -3.83 14.95
CA GLY A 330 16.65 -4.22 13.52
C GLY A 330 15.35 -4.00 12.73
N GLU A 331 14.19 -3.88 13.39
CA GLU A 331 12.93 -3.56 12.68
C GLU A 331 12.94 -2.15 12.11
N THR A 332 13.46 -1.17 12.86
CA THR A 332 13.58 0.22 12.40
C THR A 332 14.41 0.34 11.12
N GLU A 333 15.52 -0.39 11.01
CA GLU A 333 16.36 -0.40 9.81
C GLU A 333 15.63 -1.01 8.61
N ARG A 334 14.88 -2.10 8.85
CA ARG A 334 14.03 -2.72 7.83
C ARG A 334 12.95 -1.75 7.36
N HIS A 335 12.30 -1.03 8.28
CA HIS A 335 11.26 -0.05 7.95
C HIS A 335 11.81 1.08 7.06
N ILE A 336 12.99 1.62 7.41
CA ILE A 336 13.66 2.64 6.60
C ILE A 336 13.92 2.12 5.18
N ARG A 337 14.45 0.90 5.02
CA ARG A 337 14.66 0.30 3.70
C ARG A 337 13.36 0.16 2.90
N LEU A 338 12.30 -0.30 3.55
CA LEU A 338 10.99 -0.50 2.92
C LEU A 338 10.38 0.84 2.44
N ILE A 339 10.47 1.91 3.24
CA ILE A 339 9.98 3.24 2.88
C ILE A 339 10.68 3.74 1.61
N PHE A 340 12.02 3.71 1.58
CA PHE A 340 12.75 4.17 0.40
C PHE A 340 12.53 3.25 -0.79
N GLN A 341 12.41 1.94 -0.60
CA GLN A 341 12.10 1.02 -1.68
C GLN A 341 10.74 1.31 -2.34
N ARG A 342 9.71 1.61 -1.55
CA ARG A 342 8.41 2.08 -2.06
C ARG A 342 8.54 3.41 -2.80
N ALA A 343 9.31 4.34 -2.25
CA ALA A 343 9.58 5.61 -2.94
C ALA A 343 10.27 5.39 -4.31
N ARG A 344 11.22 4.46 -4.40
CA ARG A 344 11.89 4.10 -5.67
C ARG A 344 10.96 3.46 -6.69
N GLU A 345 9.97 2.68 -6.24
CA GLU A 345 8.96 2.08 -7.12
C GLU A 345 8.09 3.14 -7.78
N LYS A 346 7.48 3.99 -6.96
CA LYS A 346 6.65 5.08 -7.46
C LYS A 346 7.46 6.05 -8.32
N ALA A 347 8.75 6.19 -8.00
CA ALA A 347 9.67 6.94 -8.84
C ALA A 347 9.96 6.27 -10.19
N SER A 348 10.01 4.95 -10.29
CA SER A 348 10.26 4.27 -11.57
C SER A 348 9.14 4.51 -12.60
N GLU A 349 7.93 4.83 -12.14
CA GLU A 349 6.77 5.22 -12.96
C GLU A 349 6.86 6.67 -13.49
N GLY A 350 7.93 7.40 -13.14
CA GLY A 350 8.16 8.78 -13.56
C GLY A 350 7.36 9.81 -12.76
N THR A 351 6.60 9.38 -11.76
CA THR A 351 5.81 10.24 -10.86
C THR A 351 6.71 10.90 -9.81
N PRO A 352 6.47 12.16 -9.42
CA PRO A 352 7.16 12.77 -8.28
C PRO A 352 6.75 12.10 -6.97
N VAL A 353 7.73 11.80 -6.13
CA VAL A 353 7.54 11.20 -4.80
C VAL A 353 8.18 12.08 -3.75
N ILE A 354 7.40 12.47 -2.74
CA ILE A 354 7.88 13.22 -1.60
C ILE A 354 7.87 12.30 -0.38
N VAL A 355 9.04 12.10 0.20
CA VAL A 355 9.22 11.38 1.46
C VAL A 355 9.34 12.41 2.57
N PHE A 356 8.30 12.52 3.40
CA PHE A 356 8.23 13.48 4.49
C PHE A 356 8.50 12.79 5.83
N PHE A 357 9.57 13.22 6.51
CA PHE A 357 9.89 12.79 7.87
C PHE A 357 9.48 13.89 8.86
N ASP A 358 8.42 13.65 9.63
CA ASP A 358 8.02 14.55 10.73
C ASP A 358 8.76 14.18 12.02
N GLU A 359 8.92 15.15 12.93
CA GLU A 359 9.56 14.96 14.24
C GLU A 359 10.92 14.24 14.17
N MET A 360 11.76 14.62 13.20
CA MET A 360 13.07 14.02 12.99
C MET A 360 13.96 14.09 14.25
N ASP A 361 13.77 15.08 15.11
CA ASP A 361 14.50 15.21 16.38
C ASP A 361 14.30 14.02 17.34
N SER A 362 13.27 13.19 17.13
CA SER A 362 13.11 11.93 17.87
C SER A 362 14.10 10.84 17.43
N ILE A 363 14.55 10.86 16.17
CA ILE A 363 15.45 9.84 15.58
C ILE A 363 16.92 10.29 15.66
N PHE A 364 17.20 11.58 15.47
CA PHE A 364 18.57 12.08 15.28
C PHE A 364 19.30 12.49 16.54
N ARG A 365 18.84 12.10 17.74
CA ARG A 365 19.41 12.62 18.99
C ARG A 365 20.93 12.50 19.01
N THR A 366 21.59 13.65 19.11
CA THR A 366 23.05 13.73 19.06
C THR A 366 23.65 12.94 20.21
N ARG A 367 24.61 12.08 19.89
CA ARG A 367 25.35 11.21 20.81
C ARG A 367 25.74 11.99 22.08
N GLY A 368 25.21 11.61 23.26
CA GLY A 368 25.83 11.94 24.55
C GLY A 368 25.00 12.52 25.70
N THR A 369 23.69 12.74 25.60
CA THR A 369 22.93 13.41 26.70
C THR A 369 22.00 12.53 27.53
N GLY A 370 22.03 11.21 27.36
CA GLY A 370 21.28 10.27 28.18
C GLY A 370 21.69 8.85 27.87
N VAL A 371 21.24 7.89 28.67
CA VAL A 371 21.40 6.45 28.46
C VAL A 371 20.65 6.05 27.17
N SER A 372 21.20 6.42 26.00
CA SER A 372 20.64 6.05 24.70
C SER A 372 20.91 4.57 24.49
N SER A 373 19.86 3.81 24.22
CA SER A 373 19.93 2.43 23.78
C SER A 373 20.79 2.35 22.50
N ASP A 374 21.63 1.32 22.38
CA ASP A 374 22.47 1.04 21.20
C ASP A 374 21.69 0.99 19.87
N VAL A 375 20.35 0.93 19.94
CA VAL A 375 19.41 0.96 18.82
C VAL A 375 19.40 2.30 18.09
N GLU A 376 19.46 3.45 18.79
CA GLU A 376 19.43 4.76 18.13
C GLU A 376 20.70 5.00 17.30
N THR A 377 21.82 4.36 17.66
CA THR A 377 23.11 4.56 16.99
C THR A 377 23.24 3.91 15.62
N THR A 378 22.41 2.93 15.26
CA THR A 378 22.48 2.26 13.94
C THR A 378 21.49 2.83 12.92
N VAL A 379 20.43 3.50 13.38
CA VAL A 379 19.35 4.04 12.53
C VAL A 379 19.82 5.21 11.66
N VAL A 380 20.61 6.13 12.24
CA VAL A 380 21.09 7.33 11.52
C VAL A 380 21.95 6.96 10.30
N PRO A 381 23.01 6.12 10.41
CA PRO A 381 23.76 5.67 9.24
C PRO A 381 22.91 4.99 8.16
N GLN A 382 21.91 4.19 8.55
CA GLN A 382 21.02 3.53 7.61
C GLN A 382 20.18 4.54 6.83
N LEU A 383 19.59 5.56 7.49
CA LEU A 383 18.85 6.61 6.78
C LEU A 383 19.76 7.38 5.81
N LEU A 384 20.96 7.74 6.24
CA LEU A 384 21.92 8.44 5.39
C LEU A 384 22.29 7.61 4.15
N SER A 385 22.49 6.30 4.33
CA SER A 385 22.75 5.38 3.22
C SER A 385 21.57 5.26 2.25
N GLU A 386 20.34 5.33 2.75
CA GLU A 386 19.14 5.32 1.89
C GLU A 386 18.96 6.64 1.12
N ILE A 387 19.22 7.79 1.75
CA ILE A 387 19.21 9.10 1.09
C ILE A 387 20.28 9.15 -0.02
N ASP A 388 21.49 8.70 0.27
CA ASP A 388 22.56 8.60 -0.73
C ASP A 388 22.17 7.60 -1.85
N GLY A 389 21.46 6.52 -1.50
CA GLY A 389 20.96 5.52 -2.44
C GLY A 389 19.90 6.03 -3.43
N VAL A 390 19.21 7.13 -3.13
CA VAL A 390 18.26 7.79 -4.05
C VAL A 390 18.89 8.93 -4.86
N GLU A 391 20.20 9.19 -4.74
CA GLU A 391 20.88 10.27 -5.48
C GLU A 391 20.66 10.17 -7.00
N GLY A 392 20.63 8.94 -7.54
CA GLY A 392 20.38 8.65 -8.95
C GLY A 392 18.93 8.87 -9.43
N LEU A 393 17.96 9.07 -8.52
CA LEU A 393 16.56 9.26 -8.86
C LEU A 393 16.20 10.75 -8.80
N GLU A 394 15.95 11.35 -9.95
CA GLU A 394 15.63 12.79 -10.07
C GLU A 394 14.25 13.16 -9.55
N ASN A 395 13.40 12.17 -9.27
CA ASN A 395 12.00 12.37 -8.94
C ASN A 395 11.61 11.96 -7.51
N VAL A 396 12.59 11.65 -6.66
CA VAL A 396 12.39 11.47 -5.22
C VAL A 396 12.95 12.69 -4.51
N ILE A 397 12.14 13.28 -3.63
CA ILE A 397 12.53 14.40 -2.76
C ILE A 397 12.33 13.98 -1.32
N VAL A 398 13.31 14.28 -0.46
CA VAL A 398 13.21 14.02 0.98
C VAL A 398 12.98 15.34 1.71
N ILE A 399 11.86 15.47 2.41
CA ILE A 399 11.56 16.62 3.26
C ILE A 399 11.63 16.18 4.71
N GLY A 400 12.45 16.85 5.50
CA GLY A 400 12.57 16.63 6.93
C GLY A 400 11.98 17.77 7.73
N ALA A 401 11.21 17.48 8.77
CA ALA A 401 10.75 18.47 9.74
C ALA A 401 11.33 18.19 11.12
N SER A 402 11.87 19.23 11.76
CA SER A 402 12.39 19.15 13.12
C SER A 402 11.98 20.36 13.95
N ASN A 403 11.69 20.13 15.23
CA ASN A 403 11.46 21.20 16.19
C ASN A 403 12.75 21.71 16.83
N ARG A 404 13.86 20.99 16.66
CA ARG A 404 15.11 21.17 17.39
C ARG A 404 16.30 21.09 16.46
N GLU A 405 16.78 22.24 15.98
CA GLU A 405 17.94 22.29 15.09
C GLU A 405 19.24 21.83 15.77
N ASP A 406 19.32 21.99 17.08
CA ASP A 406 20.46 21.62 17.93
C ASP A 406 20.68 20.10 17.97
N MET A 407 19.62 19.32 17.86
CA MET A 407 19.67 17.86 17.96
C MET A 407 19.97 17.17 16.63
N ILE A 408 20.03 17.90 15.51
CA ILE A 408 20.19 17.30 14.18
C ILE A 408 21.65 16.95 13.92
N ASP A 409 21.92 15.70 13.53
CA ASP A 409 23.26 15.26 13.14
C ASP A 409 23.76 16.08 11.92
N PRO A 410 24.89 16.80 12.01
CA PRO A 410 25.45 17.56 10.89
C PRO A 410 25.72 16.72 9.63
N ALA A 411 25.84 15.40 9.74
CA ALA A 411 25.99 14.50 8.62
C ALA A 411 24.80 14.54 7.65
N ILE A 412 23.57 14.77 8.12
CA ILE A 412 22.38 14.85 7.25
C ILE A 412 22.31 16.18 6.48
N LEU A 413 23.00 17.21 6.98
CA LEU A 413 23.05 18.56 6.41
C LEU A 413 24.16 18.73 5.35
N ARG A 414 24.86 17.65 5.01
CA ARG A 414 25.94 17.71 4.00
C ARG A 414 25.34 17.79 2.59
N PRO A 415 26.05 18.44 1.65
CA PRO A 415 25.61 18.51 0.26
C PRO A 415 25.31 17.12 -0.34
N GLY A 416 24.21 17.02 -1.10
CA GLY A 416 23.67 15.77 -1.67
C GLY A 416 22.58 15.10 -0.82
N ARG A 417 22.27 15.64 0.36
CA ARG A 417 21.25 15.12 1.30
C ARG A 417 20.17 16.17 1.54
N LEU A 418 20.16 16.83 2.71
CA LEU A 418 19.28 17.97 3.01
C LEU A 418 20.01 19.27 2.66
N ASP A 419 20.00 19.61 1.37
CA ASP A 419 20.71 20.77 0.81
C ASP A 419 20.07 22.09 1.20
N VAL A 420 18.74 22.14 1.18
CA VAL A 420 17.97 23.36 1.43
C VAL A 420 17.50 23.38 2.88
N LYS A 421 17.74 24.49 3.57
CA LYS A 421 17.34 24.68 4.97
C LYS A 421 16.38 25.86 5.04
N ILE A 422 15.14 25.61 5.41
CA ILE A 422 14.09 26.61 5.50
C ILE A 422 13.71 26.77 6.97
N LYS A 423 13.99 27.97 7.50
CA LYS A 423 13.63 28.32 8.87
C LYS A 423 12.17 28.77 8.93
N ILE A 424 11.37 28.05 9.71
CA ILE A 424 9.98 28.38 10.02
C ILE A 424 9.97 29.09 11.37
N GLU A 425 9.83 30.41 11.33
CA GLU A 425 9.84 31.25 12.54
C GLU A 425 8.43 31.42 13.12
N ARG A 426 8.36 31.91 14.35
CA ARG A 426 7.08 32.29 14.98
C ARG A 426 6.44 33.45 14.21
N PRO A 427 5.10 33.49 14.09
CA PRO A 427 4.42 34.53 13.33
C PRO A 427 4.56 35.90 14.01
N ASP A 428 4.80 36.94 13.20
CA ASP A 428 4.65 38.33 13.60
C ASP A 428 3.17 38.77 13.57
N ALA A 429 2.90 40.03 13.89
CA ALA A 429 1.52 40.53 13.94
C ALA A 429 0.81 40.45 12.56
N GLU A 430 1.52 40.74 11.47
CA GLU A 430 0.97 40.64 10.11
C GLU A 430 0.67 39.17 9.75
N SER A 431 1.61 38.28 10.02
CA SER A 431 1.45 36.84 9.85
C SER A 431 0.31 36.29 10.70
N ALA A 432 0.14 36.77 11.93
CA ALA A 432 -0.95 36.38 12.80
C ALA A 432 -2.31 36.81 12.23
N GLN A 433 -2.43 38.02 11.65
CA GLN A 433 -3.67 38.44 10.97
C GLN A 433 -4.03 37.49 9.82
N ASP A 434 -3.04 37.11 9.01
CA ASP A 434 -3.26 36.16 7.92
C ASP A 434 -3.67 34.76 8.45
N ILE A 435 -3.02 34.26 9.50
CA ILE A 435 -3.39 32.99 10.15
C ILE A 435 -4.82 33.06 10.71
N PHE A 436 -5.18 34.12 11.44
CA PHE A 436 -6.53 34.32 11.95
C PHE A 436 -7.57 34.35 10.83
N SER A 437 -7.23 34.91 9.66
CA SER A 437 -8.13 34.93 8.50
C SER A 437 -8.50 33.53 7.98
N LYS A 438 -7.63 32.54 8.16
CA LYS A 438 -7.90 31.14 7.79
C LYS A 438 -8.89 30.47 8.73
N TYR A 439 -8.84 30.82 10.02
CA TYR A 439 -9.70 30.22 11.04
C TYR A 439 -11.02 30.99 11.26
N LEU A 440 -11.02 32.31 11.10
CA LEU A 440 -12.19 33.19 11.22
C LEU A 440 -12.76 33.49 9.83
N THR A 441 -13.55 32.55 9.30
CA THR A 441 -14.17 32.69 7.98
C THR A 441 -15.54 33.35 8.05
N VAL A 442 -16.00 33.93 6.93
CA VAL A 442 -17.33 34.55 6.78
C VAL A 442 -18.51 33.61 7.02
N ASN A 443 -18.25 32.30 7.00
CA ASN A 443 -19.25 31.26 7.26
C ASN A 443 -19.53 31.08 8.76
N LEU A 444 -18.67 31.58 9.65
CA LEU A 444 -18.91 31.51 11.08
C LEU A 444 -20.08 32.42 11.48
N PRO A 445 -20.97 31.97 12.38
CA PRO A 445 -22.02 32.82 12.91
C PRO A 445 -21.38 33.89 13.79
N VAL A 446 -21.51 35.16 13.40
CA VAL A 446 -21.12 36.34 14.19
C VAL A 446 -22.35 36.90 14.89
N ASN A 447 -22.17 37.40 16.12
CA ASN A 447 -23.26 37.95 16.92
C ASN A 447 -23.84 39.23 16.28
N ALA A 448 -25.14 39.46 16.47
CA ALA A 448 -25.83 40.63 15.90
C ALA A 448 -25.31 41.97 16.46
N ASP A 449 -24.87 42.01 17.72
CA ASP A 449 -24.38 43.24 18.36
C ASP A 449 -23.07 43.69 17.70
N ASP A 450 -22.11 42.79 17.50
CA ASP A 450 -20.85 43.07 16.80
C ASP A 450 -21.10 43.42 15.32
N LEU A 451 -22.05 42.75 14.65
CA LEU A 451 -22.40 43.05 13.26
C LEU A 451 -23.06 44.43 13.08
N ALA A 452 -23.77 44.92 14.10
CA ALA A 452 -24.44 46.21 14.06
C ALA A 452 -23.45 47.38 13.97
N GLU A 453 -22.22 47.23 14.49
CA GLU A 453 -21.16 48.24 14.38
C GLU A 453 -20.65 48.43 12.94
N PHE A 454 -20.90 47.45 12.06
CA PHE A 454 -20.41 47.42 10.67
C PHE A 454 -21.55 47.36 9.65
N ASP A 455 -22.73 47.91 9.98
CA ASP A 455 -23.92 47.95 9.10
C ASP A 455 -24.34 46.57 8.55
N GLY A 456 -24.05 45.49 9.28
CA GLY A 456 -24.35 44.11 8.88
C GLY A 456 -23.35 43.47 7.90
N ASP A 457 -22.26 44.16 7.52
CA ASP A 457 -21.20 43.57 6.71
C ASP A 457 -20.32 42.63 7.55
N ARG A 458 -20.52 41.32 7.34
CA ARG A 458 -19.77 40.27 8.04
C ARG A 458 -18.29 40.27 7.70
N ALA A 459 -17.91 40.55 6.45
CA ALA A 459 -16.52 40.48 6.02
C ALA A 459 -15.71 41.61 6.69
N LEU A 460 -16.27 42.82 6.72
CA LEU A 460 -15.66 43.95 7.43
C LEU A 460 -15.64 43.73 8.94
N CYS A 461 -16.72 43.20 9.52
CA CYS A 461 -16.78 42.88 10.95
C CYS A 461 -15.68 41.89 11.35
N ILE A 462 -15.54 40.77 10.63
CA ILE A 462 -14.52 39.75 10.93
C ILE A 462 -13.13 40.33 10.77
N LYS A 463 -12.87 41.11 9.71
CA LYS A 463 -11.57 41.76 9.51
C LYS A 463 -11.21 42.66 10.69
N ALA A 464 -12.14 43.49 11.15
CA ALA A 464 -11.94 44.37 12.30
C ALA A 464 -11.77 43.57 13.62
N MET A 465 -12.49 42.46 13.78
CA MET A 465 -12.29 41.55 14.91
C MET A 465 -10.87 40.97 14.91
N ILE A 466 -10.37 40.51 13.75
CA ILE A 466 -9.01 39.98 13.61
C ILE A 466 -7.98 41.04 14.00
N GLU A 467 -8.07 42.25 13.43
CA GLU A 467 -7.15 43.36 13.74
C GLU A 467 -7.13 43.63 15.26
N LYS A 468 -8.31 43.74 15.89
CA LYS A 468 -8.43 44.02 17.33
C LYS A 468 -7.90 42.90 18.23
N VAL A 469 -8.12 41.64 17.85
CA VAL A 469 -7.61 40.46 18.57
C VAL A 469 -6.10 40.37 18.45
N VAL A 470 -5.54 40.59 17.25
CA VAL A 470 -4.10 40.58 17.03
C VAL A 470 -3.44 41.73 17.79
N ASP A 471 -3.97 42.95 17.73
CA ASP A 471 -3.46 44.09 18.49
C ASP A 471 -3.44 43.77 20.00
N ARG A 472 -4.51 43.17 20.52
CA ARG A 472 -4.58 42.74 21.94
C ARG A 472 -3.55 41.66 22.26
N MET A 473 -3.30 40.73 21.35
CA MET A 473 -2.40 39.58 21.53
C MET A 473 -0.92 40.01 21.48
N TYR A 474 -0.57 40.98 20.61
CA TYR A 474 0.79 41.47 20.43
C TYR A 474 1.14 42.71 21.26
N ALA A 475 0.17 43.28 22.00
CA ALA A 475 0.41 44.44 22.87
C ALA A 475 1.34 44.13 24.05
N GLU A 476 2.24 45.06 24.34
CA GLU A 476 3.13 45.06 25.52
C GLU A 476 2.40 45.63 26.75
N ILE A 477 1.44 44.86 27.27
CA ILE A 477 0.70 45.23 28.48
C ILE A 477 1.01 44.29 29.63
N ASP A 478 0.73 44.76 30.84
CA ASP A 478 0.98 44.03 32.08
C ASP A 478 0.33 42.64 32.14
N ASP A 479 -0.83 42.47 31.49
CA ASP A 479 -1.58 41.21 31.37
C ASP A 479 -0.95 40.22 30.35
N ASN A 480 -0.03 40.68 29.48
CA ASN A 480 0.61 39.86 28.44
C ASN A 480 2.07 39.50 28.79
N ARG A 481 2.52 39.81 29.99
CA ARG A 481 3.87 39.46 30.46
C ARG A 481 3.92 37.96 30.67
N PHE A 482 4.90 37.31 30.05
CA PHE A 482 5.02 35.86 30.10
C PHE A 482 6.23 35.41 30.93
N LEU A 483 7.41 35.95 30.63
CA LEU A 483 8.66 35.51 31.27
C LEU A 483 9.49 36.70 31.73
N GLU A 484 10.13 36.57 32.89
CA GLU A 484 11.26 37.41 33.31
C GLU A 484 12.54 36.60 33.12
N VAL A 485 13.41 37.09 32.25
CA VAL A 485 14.73 36.51 31.97
C VAL A 485 15.78 37.32 32.70
N THR A 486 16.61 36.67 33.52
CA THR A 486 17.75 37.28 34.21
C THR A 486 19.06 36.80 33.57
N TYR A 487 19.88 37.74 33.14
CA TYR A 487 21.17 37.49 32.48
C TYR A 487 22.34 37.46 33.47
N ALA A 488 23.50 36.99 33.02
CA ALA A 488 24.70 36.82 33.85
C ALA A 488 25.28 38.13 34.39
N ASN A 489 25.08 39.21 33.65
CA ASN A 489 25.43 40.57 34.07
C ASN A 489 24.47 41.15 35.13
N GLY A 490 23.39 40.45 35.47
CA GLY A 490 22.35 40.89 36.41
C GLY A 490 21.19 41.64 35.78
N ASP A 491 21.22 41.90 34.47
CA ASP A 491 20.11 42.53 33.76
C ASP A 491 18.88 41.63 33.78
N LYS A 492 17.71 42.27 33.83
CA LYS A 492 16.42 41.62 33.72
C LYS A 492 15.66 42.15 32.52
N GLU A 493 15.03 41.25 31.78
CA GLU A 493 14.19 41.57 30.64
C GLU A 493 12.86 40.82 30.76
N VAL A 494 11.76 41.56 30.54
CA VAL A 494 10.42 41.00 30.54
C VAL A 494 10.04 40.69 29.12
N MET A 495 9.74 39.42 28.87
CA MET A 495 9.25 38.92 27.60
C MET A 495 7.73 38.84 27.63
N TYR A 496 7.11 39.08 26.48
CA TYR A 496 5.66 39.07 26.30
C TYR A 496 5.24 37.91 25.40
N PHE A 497 3.96 37.54 25.44
CA PHE A 497 3.42 36.48 24.58
C PHE A 497 3.64 36.72 23.08
N LYS A 498 3.76 37.99 22.65
CA LYS A 498 4.08 38.35 21.26
C LYS A 498 5.33 37.63 20.71
N ASP A 499 6.29 37.29 21.58
CA ASP A 499 7.55 36.64 21.21
C ASP A 499 7.44 35.11 21.16
N PHE A 500 6.34 34.54 21.67
CA PHE A 500 6.11 33.09 21.85
C PHE A 500 4.85 32.58 21.14
N ASN A 501 4.15 33.43 20.39
CA ASN A 501 2.98 33.03 19.62
C ASN A 501 3.32 31.94 18.58
N SER A 502 2.33 31.14 18.22
CA SER A 502 2.43 30.08 17.21
C SER A 502 1.09 29.93 16.48
N GLY A 503 1.11 29.29 15.30
CA GLY A 503 -0.12 28.99 14.56
C GLY A 503 -1.06 28.07 15.33
N ALA A 504 -0.51 27.06 16.02
CA ALA A 504 -1.27 26.18 16.91
C ALA A 504 -1.94 26.93 18.07
N MET A 505 -1.25 27.92 18.64
CA MET A 505 -1.82 28.78 19.69
C MET A 505 -2.98 29.61 19.15
N ILE A 506 -2.82 30.22 17.97
CA ILE A 506 -3.90 30.98 17.31
C ILE A 506 -5.12 30.09 17.04
N GLN A 507 -4.90 28.87 16.57
CA GLN A 507 -5.97 27.89 16.38
C GLN A 507 -6.70 27.59 17.68
N ASN A 508 -5.97 27.29 18.76
CA ASN A 508 -6.55 27.02 20.09
C ASN A 508 -7.38 28.20 20.60
N VAL A 509 -6.90 29.44 20.44
CA VAL A 509 -7.65 30.65 20.80
C VAL A 509 -8.96 30.72 20.02
N VAL A 510 -8.94 30.48 18.71
CA VAL A 510 -10.18 30.51 17.92
C VAL A 510 -11.15 29.41 18.34
N ASP A 511 -10.66 28.20 18.59
CA ASP A 511 -11.51 27.07 18.97
C ASP A 511 -12.10 27.21 20.38
N ARG A 512 -11.33 27.78 21.32
CA ARG A 512 -11.82 28.15 22.65
C ARG A 512 -12.86 29.28 22.57
N ALA A 513 -12.64 30.30 21.74
CA ALA A 513 -13.63 31.35 21.50
C ALA A 513 -14.95 30.81 20.91
N LYS A 514 -14.87 29.87 19.95
CA LYS A 514 -16.06 29.15 19.43
C LYS A 514 -16.78 28.39 20.54
N LYS A 515 -16.04 27.70 21.42
CA LYS A 515 -16.61 27.01 22.58
C LYS A 515 -17.33 27.98 23.53
N TYR A 516 -16.79 29.18 23.74
CA TYR A 516 -17.45 30.23 24.54
C TYR A 516 -18.72 30.76 23.88
N ALA A 517 -18.71 30.94 22.56
CA ALA A 517 -19.92 31.28 21.82
C ALA A 517 -21.01 30.21 21.97
N ILE A 518 -20.64 28.92 21.89
CA ILE A 518 -21.59 27.80 22.10
C ILE A 518 -22.16 27.85 23.53
N LYS A 519 -21.34 28.08 24.55
CA LYS A 519 -21.83 28.25 25.93
C LYS A 519 -22.79 29.43 26.06
N SER A 520 -22.46 30.58 25.45
CA SER A 520 -23.32 31.75 25.43
C SER A 520 -24.70 31.45 24.79
N VAL A 521 -24.72 30.66 23.72
CA VAL A 521 -25.98 30.21 23.09
C VAL A 521 -26.80 29.35 24.05
N LEU A 522 -26.16 28.43 24.78
CA LEU A 522 -26.84 27.53 25.72
C LEU A 522 -27.38 28.28 26.95
N ASP A 523 -26.62 29.27 27.45
CA ASP A 523 -26.95 29.98 28.69
C ASP A 523 -27.93 31.15 28.47
N SER A 524 -27.77 31.88 27.36
CA SER A 524 -28.50 33.14 27.11
C SER A 524 -29.43 33.09 25.89
N GLY A 525 -29.34 32.05 25.06
CA GLY A 525 -30.06 31.94 23.79
C GLY A 525 -29.54 32.86 22.68
N GLN A 526 -28.51 33.67 22.94
CA GLN A 526 -27.93 34.57 21.95
C GLN A 526 -26.98 33.83 21.02
N HIS A 527 -27.24 33.90 19.71
CA HIS A 527 -26.43 33.23 18.71
C HIS A 527 -25.24 34.08 18.24
N GLY A 528 -24.13 33.41 17.92
CA GLY A 528 -22.99 33.99 17.23
C GLY A 528 -21.79 34.34 18.12
N LEU A 529 -20.61 34.31 17.51
CA LEU A 529 -19.33 34.68 18.10
C LEU A 529 -19.26 36.19 18.32
N ARG A 530 -18.81 36.61 19.50
CA ARG A 530 -18.57 38.00 19.89
C ARG A 530 -17.07 38.28 19.97
N ILE A 531 -16.66 39.53 19.82
CA ILE A 531 -15.26 39.94 20.05
C ILE A 531 -14.79 39.58 21.46
N GLN A 532 -15.67 39.72 22.45
CA GLN A 532 -15.35 39.42 23.85
C GLN A 532 -14.95 37.96 24.03
N HIS A 533 -15.60 37.01 23.33
CA HIS A 533 -15.22 35.59 23.40
C HIS A 533 -13.80 35.33 22.92
N LEU A 534 -13.32 36.08 21.91
CA LEU A 534 -11.93 35.99 21.42
C LEU A 534 -10.94 36.63 22.40
N LEU A 535 -11.27 37.80 22.95
CA LEU A 535 -10.40 38.49 23.92
C LEU A 535 -10.25 37.69 25.22
N ASP A 536 -11.35 37.13 25.74
CA ASP A 536 -11.33 36.26 26.92
C ASP A 536 -10.54 34.99 26.63
N SER A 537 -10.70 34.43 25.43
CA SER A 537 -9.96 33.25 25.01
C SER A 537 -8.45 33.47 24.93
N ILE A 538 -7.96 34.67 24.59
CA ILE A 538 -6.52 34.97 24.61
C ILE A 538 -6.01 34.85 26.04
N VAL A 539 -6.68 35.48 27.00
CA VAL A 539 -6.26 35.49 28.41
C VAL A 539 -6.25 34.07 28.99
N ASP A 540 -7.29 33.29 28.70
CA ASP A 540 -7.38 31.92 29.19
C ASP A 540 -6.34 30.99 28.54
N GLU A 541 -6.07 31.15 27.25
CA GLU A 541 -5.02 30.38 26.56
C GLU A 541 -3.62 30.75 27.11
N PHE A 542 -3.38 32.03 27.36
CA PHE A 542 -2.14 32.52 27.97
C PHE A 542 -1.95 31.95 29.37
N SER A 543 -3.01 31.99 30.20
CA SER A 543 -2.98 31.43 31.55
C SER A 543 -2.73 29.92 31.57
N GLU A 544 -3.26 29.16 30.60
CA GLU A 544 -3.05 27.71 30.53
C GLU A 544 -1.60 27.38 30.13
N ASN A 545 -1.01 28.18 29.23
CA ASN A 545 0.39 28.03 28.82
C ASN A 545 1.39 28.52 29.87
N GLU A 546 1.00 29.41 30.80
CA GLU A 546 1.81 29.78 31.97
C GLU A 546 1.99 28.61 32.95
N ASP A 547 0.98 27.75 33.10
CA ASP A 547 0.98 26.61 34.02
C ASP A 547 1.73 25.39 33.48
N LEU A 548 1.82 25.25 32.16
CA LEU A 548 2.49 24.16 31.44
C LEU A 548 3.42 24.74 30.35
N PRO A 549 4.71 25.02 30.64
CA PRO A 549 5.64 25.65 29.70
C PRO A 549 6.13 24.68 28.60
N ASN A 550 5.23 23.90 28.01
CA ASN A 550 5.50 23.09 26.82
C ASN A 550 5.71 23.95 25.57
N THR A 551 5.45 25.27 25.66
CA THR A 551 5.55 26.24 24.57
C THR A 551 6.96 26.81 24.36
N THR A 552 7.83 26.69 25.37
CA THR A 552 9.20 27.21 25.31
C THR A 552 10.15 26.15 24.76
N ASN A 553 10.86 26.49 23.69
CA ASN A 553 11.83 25.64 23.02
C ASN A 553 13.26 26.13 23.33
N PRO A 554 14.27 25.25 23.46
CA PRO A 554 15.68 25.64 23.45
C PRO A 554 16.08 26.69 22.40
N ASP A 555 15.52 26.64 21.18
CA ASP A 555 15.74 27.66 20.13
C ASP A 555 15.32 29.08 20.57
N ASP A 556 14.25 29.19 21.37
CA ASP A 556 13.81 30.49 21.92
C ASP A 556 14.87 31.06 22.88
N TRP A 557 15.51 30.21 23.70
CA TRP A 557 16.57 30.63 24.63
C TRP A 557 17.84 31.02 23.90
N ALA A 558 18.21 30.27 22.86
CA ALA A 558 19.33 30.58 22.00
C ALA A 558 19.16 31.96 21.35
N ARG A 559 17.96 32.24 20.84
CA ARG A 559 17.60 33.53 20.22
C ARG A 559 17.65 34.68 21.22
N ILE A 560 17.08 34.52 22.42
CA ILE A 560 17.04 35.56 23.45
C ILE A 560 18.46 35.88 23.95
N SER A 561 19.24 34.84 24.28
CA SER A 561 20.64 34.97 24.68
C SER A 561 21.49 35.63 23.58
N GLY A 562 21.35 35.18 22.34
CA GLY A 562 22.09 35.71 21.19
C GLY A 562 21.76 37.16 20.85
N LYS A 563 20.50 37.59 20.99
CA LYS A 563 20.09 38.98 20.77
C LYS A 563 20.66 39.93 21.84
N LYS A 564 20.71 39.48 23.10
CA LYS A 564 21.27 40.27 24.21
C LYS A 564 22.81 40.21 24.24
N GLY A 565 23.40 39.14 23.71
CA GLY A 565 24.84 38.86 23.78
C GLY A 565 25.30 38.37 25.16
N GLU A 566 24.37 37.94 26.02
CA GLU A 566 24.61 37.60 27.42
C GLU A 566 23.93 36.29 27.79
N ARG A 567 24.59 35.50 28.64
CA ARG A 567 24.07 34.18 29.05
C ARG A 567 22.88 34.33 30.00
N ILE A 568 21.82 33.58 29.74
CA ILE A 568 20.65 33.49 30.62
C ILE A 568 20.99 32.63 31.84
N VAL A 569 20.73 33.14 33.05
CA VAL A 569 21.02 32.44 34.32
C VAL A 569 19.76 31.98 35.01
N TYR A 570 18.67 32.74 34.89
CA TYR A 570 17.42 32.44 35.57
C TYR A 570 16.22 32.87 34.74
N ILE A 571 15.17 32.05 34.74
CA ILE A 571 13.92 32.28 34.02
C ILE A 571 12.75 32.04 34.96
N ARG A 572 11.80 32.96 34.96
CA ARG A 572 10.60 32.89 35.79
C ARG A 572 9.35 33.23 34.99
N THR A 573 8.29 32.45 35.13
CA THR A 573 6.97 32.82 34.58
C THR A 573 6.35 33.93 35.40
N LEU A 574 5.86 34.96 34.72
CA LEU A 574 5.09 36.04 35.32
C LEU A 574 3.61 35.70 35.19
N VAL A 575 2.89 35.79 36.30
CA VAL A 575 1.46 35.48 36.33
C VAL A 575 0.68 36.78 36.46
N SER A 576 -0.31 37.00 35.61
CA SER A 576 -1.26 38.09 35.83
C SER A 576 -2.17 37.76 37.03
N GLY A 577 -2.20 38.63 38.04
CA GLY A 577 -2.80 38.38 39.35
C GLY A 577 -4.33 38.22 39.41
N LYS A 578 -5.01 38.00 38.26
CA LYS A 578 -6.46 37.73 38.19
C LYS A 578 -6.80 36.24 38.16
N THR A 579 -5.85 35.37 37.81
CA THR A 579 -6.05 33.92 37.69
C THR A 579 -5.32 33.17 38.80
N SER A 580 -5.79 31.96 39.15
CA SER A 580 -5.30 31.16 40.28
C SER A 580 -3.92 30.50 40.07
N SER A 581 -3.18 30.89 39.04
CA SER A 581 -1.89 30.31 38.69
C SER A 581 -0.77 30.83 39.62
N THR A 582 0.21 29.97 39.90
CA THR A 582 1.35 30.28 40.76
C THR A 582 2.60 30.43 39.91
N SER A 583 3.36 31.51 40.12
CA SER A 583 4.60 31.77 39.38
C SER A 583 5.61 30.65 39.57
N ARG A 584 6.16 30.12 38.48
CA ARG A 584 7.11 29.00 38.47
C ARG A 584 8.48 29.45 37.95
N ALA A 585 9.53 28.88 38.53
CA ALA A 585 10.88 28.97 37.98
C ALA A 585 11.03 27.89 36.90
N ILE A 586 11.64 28.23 35.76
CA ILE A 586 11.99 27.27 34.72
C ILE A 586 13.48 26.98 34.86
N ASP A 587 13.83 25.74 35.19
CA ASP A 587 15.24 25.32 35.33
C ASP A 587 15.92 25.34 33.96
N THR A 588 16.92 26.20 33.84
CA THR A 588 17.76 26.34 32.66
C THR A 588 18.90 25.31 32.62
N GLU A 589 19.36 24.82 33.78
CA GLU A 589 20.55 23.94 33.89
C GLU A 589 20.35 22.54 33.28
N SER A 590 19.12 22.01 33.22
CA SER A 590 18.84 20.67 32.66
C SER A 590 18.56 20.67 31.16
N ASN A 591 18.05 21.78 30.61
CA ASN A 591 17.71 21.94 29.18
C ASN A 591 18.77 22.68 28.37
N LEU A 592 19.75 23.34 29.00
CA LEU A 592 20.83 24.06 28.31
C LEU A 592 22.09 23.22 28.09
N GLY A 593 22.01 21.88 28.14
CA GLY A 593 23.15 20.95 28.11
C GLY A 593 24.14 21.04 26.93
N GLN A 594 24.04 22.04 26.06
CA GLN A 594 24.97 22.33 24.97
C GLN A 594 25.19 23.83 24.67
N TYR A 595 24.59 24.78 25.39
CA TYR A 595 24.79 26.22 25.16
C TYR A 595 26.02 26.76 25.91
N LEU A 596 27.15 26.08 25.73
CA LEU A 596 28.48 26.49 26.17
C LEU A 596 29.17 27.36 25.12
#